data_AF-A0A946YCU0-F1
#
_entry.id   AF-A0A946YCU0-F1
#
_cell.length_a   1.000
_cell.length_b   1.000
_cell.length_c   1.000
_cell.angle_alpha   90.00
_cell.angle_beta   90.00
_cell.angle_gamma   90.00
#
_symmetry.space_group_name_H-M   'P 1'
#
loop_
_entity.id
_entity.type
_entity.pdbx_description
1 polymer ?
#
loop_
_entity_poly.entity_id
_entity_poly.type
_entity_poly.pdbx_seq_one_letter_code
_entity_poly.pdbx_strand_id
1 'polypeptide(L)' 'SQARLAFILGEDELKSQNITVKYMREKRDQEMVSQSDLVAFLENYINQ' A
#
# COMPACT_ATOMS: atom_id res chain seq x y z
N SER A 1 -16.81 6.79 -4.23
CA SER A 1 -15.82 5.72 -4.00
C SER A 1 -15.61 5.54 -2.50
N GLN A 2 -15.69 4.31 -1.97
CA GLN A 2 -15.50 4.02 -0.54
C GLN A 2 -14.09 3.47 -0.19
N ALA A 3 -13.12 3.64 -1.08
CA ALA A 3 -11.77 3.11 -0.89
C ALA A 3 -11.10 3.69 0.38
N ARG A 4 -10.48 2.81 1.17
CA ARG A 4 -9.71 3.17 2.39
C ARG A 4 -8.22 3.32 2.09
N LEU A 5 -7.72 2.57 1.12
CA LEU A 5 -6.34 2.55 0.66
C LEU A 5 -6.26 2.90 -0.83
N ALA A 6 -5.14 3.50 -1.23
CA ALA A 6 -4.74 3.68 -2.62
C ALA A 6 -3.33 3.12 -2.81
N PHE A 7 -3.13 2.33 -3.86
CA PHE A 7 -1.82 1.83 -4.24
C PHE A 7 -1.24 2.72 -5.34
N ILE A 8 0.00 3.12 -5.16
CA ILE A 8 0.77 3.89 -6.13
C ILE A 8 1.83 2.95 -6.68
N LEU A 9 1.81 2.80 -8.00
CA LEU A 9 2.74 1.96 -8.75
C LEU A 9 3.26 2.77 -9.94
N GLY A 10 4.51 3.22 -9.84
CA GLY A 10 5.27 3.83 -10.93
C GLY A 10 6.38 2.91 -11.44
N GLU A 11 7.18 3.40 -12.39
CA GLU A 11 8.34 2.67 -12.90
C GLU A 11 9.39 2.41 -11.82
N ASP A 12 9.59 3.34 -10.90
CA ASP A 12 10.60 3.22 -9.85
C ASP A 12 10.17 2.20 -8.78
N GLU A 13 8.88 2.19 -8.43
CA GLU A 13 8.25 1.16 -7.58
C GLU A 13 8.40 -0.23 -8.20
N LEU A 14 8.14 -0.36 -9.52
CA LEU A 14 8.30 -1.62 -10.24
C LEU A 14 9.75 -2.10 -10.26
N LYS A 15 10.71 -1.21 -10.54
CA LYS A 15 12.15 -1.53 -10.52
C LYS A 15 12.62 -1.96 -9.12
N SER A 16 12.07 -1.34 -8.09
CA SER A 16 12.43 -1.60 -6.69
C SER A 16 11.61 -2.74 -6.07
N GLN A 17 10.69 -3.35 -6.81
CA GLN A 17 9.73 -4.35 -6.33
C GLN A 17 8.98 -3.92 -5.08
N ASN A 18 8.68 -2.63 -4.98
CA ASN A 18 7.98 -2.03 -3.86
C ASN A 18 6.68 -1.39 -4.36
N ILE A 19 5.72 -1.20 -3.48
CA ILE A 19 4.44 -0.52 -3.74
C ILE A 19 4.25 0.51 -2.65
N THR A 20 3.90 1.73 -3.05
CA THR A 20 3.57 2.77 -2.08
C THR A 20 2.08 2.72 -1.78
N VAL A 21 1.74 2.58 -0.50
CA VAL A 21 0.38 2.53 0.03
C VAL A 21 0.04 3.88 0.63
N LYS A 22 -1.04 4.49 0.17
CA LYS A 22 -1.57 5.76 0.69
C LYS A 22 -2.91 5.55 1.37
N TYR A 23 -3.02 5.99 2.62
CA TYR A 23 -4.24 5.90 3.41
C TYR A 23 -5.15 7.10 3.10
N MET A 24 -6.36 6.85 2.62
CA MET A 24 -7.24 7.90 2.10
C MET A 24 -8.13 8.54 3.17
N ARG A 25 -8.30 7.87 4.31
CA ARG A 25 -9.23 8.27 5.39
C ARG A 25 -8.55 8.43 6.74
N GLU A 26 -7.28 8.09 6.82
CA GLU A 26 -6.48 8.18 8.02
C GLU A 26 -5.44 9.29 7.82
N LYS A 27 -5.15 10.02 8.90
CA LYS A 27 -4.09 11.03 8.90
C LYS A 27 -2.74 10.34 9.13
N ARG A 28 -2.43 9.39 8.25
CA ARG A 28 -1.25 8.53 8.29
C ARG A 28 -0.41 8.78 7.04
N ASP A 29 0.90 8.77 7.22
CA ASP A 29 1.84 8.91 6.12
C ASP A 29 1.75 7.71 5.16
N GLN A 30 2.14 7.95 3.92
CA GLN A 30 2.25 6.87 2.95
C GLN A 30 3.37 5.92 3.34
N GLU A 31 3.19 4.64 3.06
CA GLU A 31 4.12 3.59 3.46
C GLU A 31 4.56 2.80 2.23
N MET A 32 5.85 2.53 2.13
CA MET A 32 6.39 1.70 1.05
C MET A 32 6.45 0.25 1.54
N VAL A 33 5.72 -0.63 0.86
CA VAL A 33 5.60 -2.05 1.18
C VAL A 33 6.22 -2.85 0.05
N SER A 34 7.01 -3.88 0.36
CA SER A 34 7.52 -4.76 -0.69
C SER A 34 6.38 -5.51 -1.39
N GLN A 35 6.48 -5.73 -2.70
CA GLN A 35 5.47 -6.49 -3.45
C GLN A 35 5.29 -7.90 -2.90
N SER A 36 6.37 -8.53 -2.41
CA SER A 36 6.29 -9.86 -1.79
C SER A 36 5.43 -9.87 -0.53
N ASP A 37 5.47 -8.76 0.21
CA ASP A 37 4.85 -8.64 1.53
C ASP A 37 3.48 -7.96 1.45
N LEU A 38 3.10 -7.45 0.29
CA LEU A 38 1.85 -6.72 0.07
C LEU A 38 0.64 -7.55 0.50
N VAL A 39 0.59 -8.85 0.16
CA VAL A 39 -0.54 -9.71 0.52
C VAL A 39 -0.70 -9.80 2.04
N ALA A 40 0.39 -10.07 2.75
CA ALA A 40 0.38 -10.16 4.21
C ALA A 40 0.03 -8.81 4.87
N PHE A 41 0.54 -7.70 4.31
CA PHE A 41 0.17 -6.36 4.74
C PHE A 41 -1.34 -6.11 4.60
N LEU A 42 -1.94 -6.49 3.47
CA LEU A 42 -3.36 -6.30 3.22
C LEU A 42 -4.23 -7.17 4.11
N GLU A 43 -3.86 -8.42 4.33
CA GLU A 43 -4.58 -9.29 5.26
C GLU A 43 -4.56 -8.72 6.67
N ASN A 44 -3.41 -8.22 7.14
CA ASN A 44 -3.31 -7.58 8.45
C ASN A 44 -4.15 -6.29 8.54
N TYR A 45 -4.20 -5.50 7.47
CA TYR A 45 -4.96 -4.24 7.47
C TYR A 45 -6.47 -4.45 7.34
N ILE A 46 -6.93 -5.44 6.57
CA ILE A 46 -8.35 -5.73 6.37
C ILE A 46 -8.96 -6.42 7.59
N ASN A 47 -8.19 -7.28 8.27
CA ASN A 47 -8.66 -8.06 9.42
C ASN A 47 -8.53 -7.32 10.77
N GLN A 48 -8.07 -6.06 10.77
CA GLN A 48 -8.14 -5.15 11.92
C GLN A 48 -9.46 -4.39 11.95
#